data_AF-A0A951PIN8-F1
#
_entry.id   AF-A0A951PIN8-F1
#
_cell.length_a   1.000
_cell.length_b   1.000
_cell.length_c   1.000
_cell.angle_alpha   90.00
_cell.angle_beta   90.00
_cell.angle_gamma   90.00
#
_symmetry.space_group_name_H-M   'P 1'
#
loop_
_entity.id
_entity.type
_entity.pdbx_description
1 polymer ?
#
loop_
_entity_poly.entity_id
_entity_poly.type
_entity_poly.pdbx_seq_one_letter_code
_entity_poly.pdbx_strand_id
1 'polypeptide(L)'
;MKRYLSRLLALVLVAVIGLMGCSSNSSTTGLTGDYRQDTFALLQSLRTAIELPEDAPEKAAAQAEARGKINDFASRYRRDSSVATLSSFTTMRTALNSLAGHYSSYPNRPLPKKLKTRLEQEFQQVENALKRGS
;
A
#
# COMPACT_ATOMS: atom_id res chain seq x y z
N MET A 1 23.34 41.14 18.29
CA MET A 1 22.36 41.00 17.19
C MET A 1 22.51 39.69 16.40
N LYS A 2 23.73 39.22 16.05
CA LYS A 2 23.96 37.99 15.24
C LYS A 2 23.53 36.66 15.90
N ARG A 3 23.63 36.54 17.23
CA ARG A 3 23.26 35.31 17.99
C ARG A 3 21.74 35.08 18.04
N TYR A 4 20.95 36.14 18.06
CA TYR A 4 19.49 36.06 18.02
C TYR A 4 19.00 35.64 16.63
N LEU A 5 19.64 36.18 15.58
CA LEU A 5 19.36 35.80 14.19
C LEU A 5 19.62 34.30 13.95
N SER A 6 20.75 33.79 14.47
CA SER A 6 21.14 32.39 14.34
C SER A 6 20.20 31.44 15.11
N ARG A 7 19.72 31.87 16.30
CA ARG A 7 18.70 31.11 17.07
C ARG A 7 17.32 31.12 16.41
N LEU A 8 16.93 32.23 15.79
CA LEU A 8 15.69 32.33 15.01
C LEU A 8 15.72 31.41 13.79
N LEU A 9 16.86 31.39 13.08
CA LEU A 9 17.07 30.51 11.92
C LEU A 9 17.05 29.03 12.31
N ALA A 10 17.61 28.66 13.46
CA ALA A 10 17.55 27.30 13.99
C ALA A 10 16.13 26.88 14.37
N LEU A 11 15.33 27.78 14.97
CA LEU A 11 13.93 27.51 15.29
C LEU A 11 13.06 27.37 14.02
N VAL A 12 13.31 28.19 13.00
CA VAL A 12 12.66 28.05 11.69
C VAL A 12 13.06 26.73 11.02
N LEU A 13 14.33 26.33 11.09
CA LEU A 13 14.79 25.05 10.50
C LEU A 13 14.13 23.84 11.19
N VAL A 14 14.03 23.86 12.53
CA VAL A 14 13.34 22.79 13.28
C VAL A 14 11.84 22.78 13.01
N ALA A 15 11.21 23.96 12.84
CA ALA A 15 9.82 24.04 12.42
C ALA A 15 9.61 23.48 11.00
N VAL A 16 10.51 23.79 10.05
CA VAL A 16 10.43 23.30 8.67
C VAL A 16 10.66 21.79 8.60
N ILE A 17 11.59 21.24 9.38
CA ILE A 17 11.81 19.77 9.46
C ILE A 17 10.63 19.09 10.17
N GLY A 18 10.02 19.74 11.18
CA GLY A 18 8.79 19.26 11.82
C GLY A 18 7.57 19.28 10.88
N LEU A 19 7.49 20.25 9.96
CA LEU A 19 6.43 20.32 8.95
C LEU A 19 6.67 19.35 7.76
N MET A 20 7.91 19.07 7.39
CA MET A 20 8.25 18.10 6.33
C MET A 20 8.29 16.65 6.83
N GLY A 21 8.33 16.42 8.15
CA GLY A 21 8.24 15.10 8.78
C GLY A 21 6.82 14.55 8.93
N CYS A 22 5.79 15.35 8.62
CA CYS A 22 4.38 14.95 8.69
C CYS A 22 3.69 15.02 7.32
N SER A 23 4.43 14.79 6.22
CA SER A 23 3.83 14.36 4.95
C SER A 23 3.36 12.90 5.04
N SER A 24 2.64 12.55 6.10
CA SER A 24 1.54 11.61 5.99
C SER A 24 0.47 12.32 5.17
N ASN A 25 0.68 12.39 3.85
CA ASN A 25 -0.30 12.78 2.84
C ASN A 25 -1.50 11.81 2.93
N SER A 26 -2.30 11.99 3.99
CA SER A 26 -3.60 11.39 4.17
C SER A 26 -4.58 12.23 3.37
N SER A 27 -4.54 12.10 2.05
CA SER A 27 -5.65 12.40 1.13
C SER A 27 -5.16 12.34 -0.31
N THR A 28 -5.94 11.63 -1.13
CA THR A 28 -5.78 11.38 -2.59
C THR A 28 -5.09 10.08 -3.02
N THR A 29 -5.12 9.01 -2.21
CA THR A 29 -5.30 7.71 -2.86
C THR A 29 -6.66 7.74 -3.55
N GLY A 30 -6.71 7.45 -4.85
CA GLY A 30 -7.93 7.43 -5.69
C GLY A 30 -8.97 6.36 -5.30
N LEU A 31 -9.06 6.07 -4.01
CA LEU A 31 -10.06 5.24 -3.38
C LEU A 31 -11.37 6.03 -3.34
N THR A 32 -12.36 5.52 -4.05
CA THR A 32 -13.69 6.11 -4.18
C THR A 32 -14.51 5.96 -2.89
N GLY A 33 -14.17 4.95 -2.07
CA GLY A 33 -14.95 4.55 -0.90
C GLY A 33 -15.88 3.38 -1.17
N ASP A 34 -16.14 3.04 -2.43
CA ASP A 34 -16.76 1.78 -2.79
C ASP A 34 -15.74 0.66 -2.61
N TYR A 35 -15.94 -0.16 -1.58
CA TYR A 35 -15.07 -1.30 -1.28
C TYR A 35 -14.86 -2.22 -2.48
N ARG A 36 -15.90 -2.51 -3.27
CA ARG A 36 -15.77 -3.44 -4.40
C ARG A 36 -14.93 -2.84 -5.50
N GLN A 37 -15.20 -1.60 -5.86
CA GLN A 37 -14.45 -0.88 -6.90
C GLN A 37 -12.99 -0.70 -6.48
N ASP A 38 -12.77 -0.25 -5.25
CA ASP A 38 -11.44 0.03 -4.72
C ASP A 38 -10.61 -1.26 -4.57
N THR A 39 -11.24 -2.36 -4.15
CA THR A 39 -10.56 -3.67 -4.08
C THR A 39 -10.21 -4.18 -5.47
N PHE A 40 -11.09 -4.02 -6.46
CA PHE A 40 -10.82 -4.45 -7.84
C PHE A 40 -9.69 -3.65 -8.49
N ALA A 41 -9.69 -2.32 -8.29
CA ALA A 41 -8.62 -1.45 -8.77
C ALA A 41 -7.27 -1.79 -8.11
N LEU A 42 -7.27 -2.06 -6.80
CA LEU A 42 -6.07 -2.51 -6.10
C LEU A 42 -5.57 -3.85 -6.65
N LEU A 43 -6.46 -4.82 -6.89
CA LEU A 43 -6.12 -6.13 -7.42
C LEU A 43 -5.42 -6.02 -8.80
N GLN A 44 -5.98 -5.23 -9.71
CA GLN A 44 -5.37 -4.98 -11.02
C GLN A 44 -3.99 -4.33 -10.87
N SER A 45 -3.88 -3.28 -10.05
CA SER A 45 -2.60 -2.60 -9.82
C SER A 45 -1.54 -3.55 -9.27
N LEU A 46 -1.90 -4.48 -8.39
CA LEU A 46 -0.98 -5.47 -7.83
C LEU A 46 -0.59 -6.54 -8.84
N ARG A 47 -1.53 -7.03 -9.67
CA ARG A 47 -1.21 -7.97 -10.75
C ARG A 47 -0.22 -7.36 -11.73
N THR A 48 -0.48 -6.15 -12.21
CA THR A 48 0.44 -5.42 -13.08
C THR A 48 1.80 -5.22 -12.43
N ALA A 49 1.84 -4.86 -11.14
CA ALA A 49 3.09 -4.71 -10.37
C ALA A 49 3.89 -6.01 -10.23
N ILE A 50 3.23 -7.17 -10.18
CA ILE A 50 3.87 -8.49 -10.06
C ILE A 50 4.36 -9.00 -11.42
N GLU A 51 3.68 -8.64 -12.50
CA GLU A 51 4.01 -9.01 -13.89
C GLU A 51 5.15 -8.16 -14.48
N LEU A 52 5.47 -7.01 -13.91
CA LEU A 52 6.57 -6.14 -14.34
C LEU A 52 7.91 -6.91 -14.42
N PRO A 53 8.70 -6.71 -15.50
CA PRO A 53 9.99 -7.36 -15.70
C PRO A 53 10.93 -7.16 -14.51
N GLU A 54 11.77 -8.14 -14.21
CA GLU A 54 12.63 -8.07 -13.02
C GLU A 54 13.76 -7.05 -13.14
N ASP A 55 14.14 -6.72 -14.37
CA ASP A 55 15.22 -5.79 -14.71
C ASP A 55 14.72 -4.33 -14.89
N ALA A 56 13.43 -4.08 -14.66
CA ALA A 56 12.84 -2.76 -14.84
C ALA A 56 13.27 -1.80 -13.71
N PRO A 57 13.90 -0.66 -14.01
CA PRO A 57 14.32 0.32 -13.00
C PRO A 57 13.13 0.91 -12.23
N GLU A 58 11.96 1.00 -12.87
CA GLU A 58 10.71 1.46 -12.24
C GLU A 58 10.11 0.48 -11.22
N LYS A 59 10.61 -0.76 -11.13
CA LYS A 59 10.01 -1.80 -10.26
C LYS A 59 10.04 -1.41 -8.79
N ALA A 60 11.14 -0.83 -8.31
CA ALA A 60 11.25 -0.37 -6.93
C ALA A 60 10.22 0.73 -6.62
N ALA A 61 10.00 1.65 -7.57
CA ALA A 61 8.99 2.69 -7.45
C ALA A 61 7.57 2.10 -7.48
N ALA A 62 7.28 1.18 -8.40
CA ALA A 62 5.99 0.49 -8.48
C ALA A 62 5.68 -0.32 -7.21
N GLN A 63 6.69 -0.94 -6.60
CA GLN A 63 6.55 -1.64 -5.32
C GLN A 63 6.27 -0.68 -4.17
N ALA A 64 6.96 0.46 -4.10
CA ALA A 64 6.71 1.47 -3.09
C ALA A 64 5.30 2.07 -3.21
N GLU A 65 4.86 2.36 -4.43
CA GLU A 65 3.50 2.82 -4.71
C GLU A 65 2.45 1.77 -4.32
N ALA A 66 2.68 0.50 -4.66
CA ALA A 66 1.82 -0.60 -4.27
C ALA A 66 1.69 -0.71 -2.74
N ARG A 67 2.81 -0.61 -1.99
CA ARG A 67 2.79 -0.60 -0.52
C ARG A 67 1.98 0.58 0.03
N GLY A 68 2.10 1.76 -0.56
CA GLY A 68 1.29 2.93 -0.22
C GLY A 68 -0.21 2.67 -0.39
N LYS A 69 -0.62 2.22 -1.58
CA LYS A 69 -2.02 1.89 -1.88
C LYS A 69 -2.58 0.83 -0.93
N ILE A 70 -1.78 -0.18 -0.59
CA ILE A 70 -2.13 -1.23 0.36
C ILE A 70 -2.41 -0.66 1.75
N ASN A 71 -1.49 0.18 2.25
CA ASN A 71 -1.62 0.78 3.57
C ASN A 71 -2.86 1.68 3.66
N ASP A 72 -3.12 2.47 2.62
CA ASP A 72 -4.27 3.36 2.55
C ASP A 72 -5.59 2.57 2.48
N PHE A 73 -5.65 1.54 1.64
CA PHE A 73 -6.79 0.62 1.57
C PHE A 73 -7.07 -0.03 2.93
N ALA A 74 -6.03 -0.59 3.57
CA ALA A 74 -6.16 -1.21 4.88
C ALA A 74 -6.58 -0.19 5.95
N SER A 75 -6.00 1.02 5.94
CA SER A 75 -6.33 2.07 6.91
C SER A 75 -7.78 2.53 6.79
N ARG A 76 -8.30 2.64 5.56
CA ARG A 76 -9.69 3.03 5.28
C ARG A 76 -10.67 1.95 5.72
N TYR A 77 -10.48 0.73 5.25
CA TYR A 77 -11.48 -0.34 5.42
C TYR A 77 -11.36 -1.11 6.73
N ARG A 78 -10.23 -1.03 7.47
CA ARG A 78 -10.10 -1.73 8.78
C ARG A 78 -11.09 -1.24 9.84
N ARG A 79 -11.55 0.01 9.73
CA ARG A 79 -12.46 0.64 10.72
C ARG A 79 -13.93 0.36 10.40
N ASP A 80 -14.22 -0.09 9.18
CA ASP A 80 -15.56 -0.42 8.75
C ASP A 80 -15.85 -1.88 9.13
N SER A 81 -16.72 -2.09 10.11
CA SER A 81 -17.11 -3.42 10.58
C SER A 81 -17.88 -4.22 9.52
N SER A 82 -18.56 -3.54 8.59
CA SER A 82 -19.28 -4.19 7.49
C SER A 82 -18.32 -4.81 6.48
N VAL A 83 -17.15 -4.20 6.28
CA VAL A 83 -16.10 -4.70 5.39
C VAL A 83 -15.16 -5.66 6.11
N ALA A 84 -14.84 -5.38 7.37
CA ALA A 84 -13.91 -6.18 8.15
C ALA A 84 -14.37 -7.64 8.37
N THR A 85 -15.68 -7.90 8.29
CA THR A 85 -16.28 -9.24 8.40
C THR A 85 -16.32 -9.99 7.07
N LEU A 86 -16.05 -9.32 5.94
CA LEU A 86 -16.08 -9.96 4.64
C LEU A 86 -14.92 -10.93 4.47
N SER A 87 -15.25 -12.09 3.89
CA SER A 87 -14.24 -13.09 3.55
C SER A 87 -13.22 -12.54 2.54
N SER A 88 -13.69 -11.75 1.57
CA SER A 88 -12.87 -11.06 0.58
C SER A 88 -11.82 -10.15 1.22
N PHE A 89 -12.19 -9.41 2.28
CA PHE A 89 -11.29 -8.50 2.98
C PHE A 89 -10.22 -9.27 3.76
N THR A 90 -10.61 -10.36 4.42
CA THR A 90 -9.69 -11.18 5.21
C THR A 90 -8.68 -11.90 4.32
N THR A 91 -9.12 -12.46 3.19
CA THR A 91 -8.24 -13.07 2.19
C THR A 91 -7.30 -12.03 1.60
N MET A 92 -7.81 -10.85 1.24
CA MET A 92 -6.99 -9.74 0.75
C MET A 92 -5.92 -9.36 1.77
N ARG A 93 -6.28 -9.14 3.05
CA ARG A 93 -5.29 -8.84 4.10
C ARG A 93 -4.19 -9.90 4.22
N THR A 94 -4.52 -11.17 4.04
CA THR A 94 -3.56 -12.27 4.10
C THR A 94 -2.56 -12.20 2.94
N ALA A 95 -3.05 -11.95 1.73
CA ALA A 95 -2.23 -11.72 0.54
C ALA A 95 -1.29 -10.52 0.74
N LEU A 96 -1.86 -9.41 1.21
CA LEU A 96 -1.14 -8.16 1.43
C LEU A 96 -0.06 -8.29 2.51
N ASN A 97 -0.34 -8.99 3.61
CA ASN A 97 0.64 -9.27 4.66
C ASN A 97 1.77 -10.17 4.15
N SER A 98 1.46 -11.18 3.34
CA SER A 98 2.47 -12.06 2.74
C SER A 98 3.39 -11.29 1.79
N LEU A 99 2.82 -10.39 0.99
CA LEU A 99 3.55 -9.51 0.09
C LEU A 99 4.45 -8.54 0.86
N ALA A 100 3.90 -7.86 1.88
CA ALA A 100 4.63 -6.93 2.73
C ALA A 100 5.76 -7.62 3.50
N GLY A 101 5.52 -8.83 4.01
CA GLY A 101 6.52 -9.64 4.71
C GLY A 101 7.72 -9.97 3.82
N HIS A 102 7.48 -10.47 2.60
CA HIS A 102 8.54 -10.76 1.63
C HIS A 102 9.39 -9.52 1.35
N TYR A 103 8.72 -8.40 1.12
CA TYR A 103 9.33 -7.13 0.79
C TYR A 103 10.08 -6.45 1.94
N SER A 104 9.67 -6.74 3.18
CA SER A 104 10.40 -6.30 4.38
C SER A 104 11.66 -7.13 4.61
N SER A 105 11.60 -8.45 4.38
CA SER A 105 12.75 -9.34 4.58
C SER A 105 13.74 -9.30 3.43
N TYR A 106 13.25 -9.12 2.19
CA TYR A 106 14.03 -9.21 0.97
C TYR A 106 13.67 -8.10 -0.02
N PRO A 107 14.01 -6.83 0.29
CA PRO A 107 13.62 -5.67 -0.54
C PRO A 107 14.18 -5.73 -1.96
N ASN A 108 15.38 -6.29 -2.14
CA ASN A 108 16.07 -6.37 -3.42
C ASN A 108 15.95 -7.75 -4.09
N ARG A 109 15.09 -8.65 -3.58
CA ARG A 109 14.89 -9.97 -4.19
C ARG A 109 13.52 -10.08 -4.86
N PRO A 110 13.46 -10.76 -6.01
CA PRO A 110 12.20 -11.01 -6.66
C PRO A 110 11.27 -11.89 -5.82
N LEU A 111 9.97 -11.76 -6.09
CA LEU A 111 8.95 -12.58 -5.46
C LEU A 111 9.13 -14.06 -5.88
N PRO A 112 9.25 -15.00 -4.92
CA PRO A 112 9.36 -16.42 -5.23
C PRO A 112 8.17 -16.90 -6.05
N LYS A 113 8.40 -17.78 -7.04
CA LYS A 113 7.32 -18.33 -7.88
C LYS A 113 6.17 -18.93 -7.07
N LYS A 114 6.49 -19.66 -5.99
CA LYS A 114 5.48 -20.23 -5.07
C LYS A 114 4.60 -19.15 -4.42
N LEU A 115 5.19 -18.01 -4.05
CA LEU A 115 4.45 -16.90 -3.46
C LEU A 115 3.59 -16.21 -4.53
N LYS A 116 4.11 -15.99 -5.74
CA LYS A 116 3.33 -15.46 -6.88
C LYS A 116 2.09 -16.32 -7.16
N THR A 117 2.25 -17.65 -7.25
CA THR A 117 1.13 -18.57 -7.47
C THR A 117 0.09 -18.51 -6.36
N ARG A 118 0.52 -18.45 -5.09
CA ARG A 118 -0.40 -18.32 -3.96
C ARG A 118 -1.18 -17.00 -4.01
N LEU A 119 -0.48 -15.88 -4.24
CA LEU A 119 -1.10 -14.57 -4.36
C LEU A 119 -2.13 -14.54 -5.48
N GLU A 120 -1.84 -15.14 -6.63
CA GLU A 120 -2.79 -15.21 -7.73
C GLU A 120 -4.05 -16.00 -7.38
N GLN A 121 -3.92 -17.11 -6.64
CA GLN A 121 -5.07 -17.88 -6.14
C GLN A 121 -5.90 -17.06 -5.15
N GLU A 122 -5.25 -16.35 -4.22
CA GLU A 122 -5.92 -15.47 -3.26
C GLU A 122 -6.63 -14.32 -3.98
N PHE A 123 -6.01 -13.74 -5.00
CA PHE A 123 -6.62 -12.68 -5.82
C PHE A 123 -7.85 -13.18 -6.58
N GLN A 124 -7.80 -14.38 -7.17
CA GLN A 124 -8.95 -14.99 -7.82
C GLN A 124 -10.09 -15.27 -6.83
N GLN A 125 -9.77 -15.74 -5.62
CA GLN A 125 -10.78 -15.94 -4.58
C GLN A 125 -11.46 -14.63 -4.19
N VAL A 126 -10.68 -13.55 -4.00
CA VAL A 126 -11.22 -12.23 -3.71
C VAL A 126 -12.08 -11.74 -4.87
N GLU A 127 -11.61 -11.85 -6.11
CA GLU A 127 -12.36 -11.41 -7.28
C GLU A 127 -13.71 -12.14 -7.41
N ASN A 128 -13.73 -13.46 -7.16
CA ASN A 128 -14.94 -14.25 -7.18
C ASN A 128 -15.90 -13.89 -6.03
N ALA A 129 -15.37 -13.66 -4.83
CA ALA A 129 -16.15 -13.22 -3.68
C ALA A 129 -16.78 -11.84 -3.95
N LEU A 130 -15.98 -10.90 -4.46
CA LEU A 130 -16.45 -9.59 -4.89
C LEU A 130 -17.56 -9.73 -5.93
N LYS A 131 -17.40 -10.52 -7.01
CA LYS A 131 -18.44 -10.71 -8.05
C LYS A 131 -19.77 -11.18 -7.47
N ARG A 132 -19.75 -12.09 -6.48
CA ARG A 132 -20.94 -12.58 -5.77
C ARG A 132 -21.55 -11.56 -4.79
N GLY A 133 -20.84 -10.50 -4.44
CA GLY A 133 -21.26 -9.50 -3.46
C GLY A 133 -21.03 -9.89 -2.01
N SER A 134 -20.03 -10.72 -1.76
CA SER A 134 -19.64 -11.27 -0.44
C SER A 134 -18.18 -11.03 -0.10
#